data_AF-A0A8T6SFJ8-F1
#
_entry.id   AF-A0A8T6SFJ8-F1
#
_cell.length_a   1.000
_cell.length_b   1.000
_cell.length_c   1.000
_cell.angle_alpha   90.00
_cell.angle_beta   90.00
_cell.angle_gamma   90.00
#
_symmetry.space_group_name_H-M   'P 1'
#
loop_
_entity.id
_entity.type
_entity.pdbx_description
1 polymer ?
#
loop_
_entity_poly.entity_id
_entity_poly.type
_entity_poly.pdbx_seq_one_letter_code
_entity_poly.pdbx_strand_id
1 'polypeptide(L)' 'MTRQLTMAFESLAGVNDIELKFVGPKEPLTVYLDREHYEKIISNLLSNALKFTPEEGKIEVEVSVAEREGETVKR' A
#
# COMPACT_ATOMS: atom_id res chain seq x y z
N MET A 1 -3.99 -8.21 -4.36
CA MET A 1 -2.60 -7.91 -4.74
C MET A 1 -1.88 -7.08 -3.70
N THR A 2 -2.31 -5.84 -3.41
CA THR A 2 -1.59 -4.93 -2.47
C THR A 2 -1.38 -5.53 -1.09
N ARG A 3 -2.42 -6.14 -0.49
CA ARG A 3 -2.29 -6.87 0.78
C ARG A 3 -1.18 -7.93 0.76
N GLN A 4 -1.10 -8.72 -0.31
CA GLN A 4 -0.08 -9.77 -0.45
C GLN A 4 1.33 -9.21 -0.61
N LEU A 5 1.46 -8.10 -1.35
CA LEU A 5 2.73 -7.37 -1.44
C LEU A 5 3.14 -6.85 -0.07
N THR A 6 2.24 -6.22 0.69
CA THR A 6 2.53 -5.75 2.05
C THR A 6 2.96 -6.90 2.97
N MET A 7 2.23 -8.03 2.94
CA MET A 7 2.58 -9.21 3.74
C MET A 7 3.96 -9.79 3.40
N ALA A 8 4.41 -9.68 2.15
CA ALA A 8 5.74 -10.13 1.75
C ALA A 8 6.88 -9.37 2.46
N PHE A 9 6.61 -8.19 3.02
CA PHE A 9 7.57 -7.37 3.76
C PHE A 9 7.43 -7.49 5.28
N GLU A 10 6.47 -8.25 5.82
CA GLU A 10 6.25 -8.39 7.28
C GLU A 10 7.48 -8.93 8.00
N SER A 11 8.17 -9.92 7.43
CA SER A 11 9.40 -10.46 8.03
C SER A 11 10.52 -9.42 8.09
N LEU A 12 10.62 -8.54 7.09
CA LEU A 12 11.63 -7.50 7.08
C LEU A 12 11.28 -6.37 8.07
N ALA A 13 10.00 -6.03 8.19
CA ALA A 13 9.52 -5.09 9.19
C ALA A 13 9.83 -5.59 10.62
N GLY A 14 9.56 -6.86 10.91
CA GLY A 14 9.85 -7.47 12.21
C GLY A 14 11.33 -7.50 12.58
N VAL A 15 12.23 -7.64 11.59
CA VAL A 15 13.69 -7.55 11.83
C VAL A 15 14.13 -6.15 12.25
N ASN A 16 13.42 -5.10 11.81
CA ASN A 16 13.73 -3.71 12.14
C ASN A 16 12.84 -3.16 13.27
N ASP A 17 12.09 -4.02 13.95
CA ASP A 17 11.08 -3.66 14.96
C ASP A 17 10.09 -2.58 14.48
N ILE A 18 9.67 -2.68 13.21
CA ILE A 18 8.71 -1.76 12.59
C ILE A 18 7.33 -2.41 12.56
N GLU A 19 6.31 -1.68 13.03
CA GLU A 19 4.91 -2.07 12.83
C GLU A 19 4.51 -1.85 11.36
N LEU A 20 4.19 -2.93 10.65
CA LEU A 20 3.68 -2.87 9.28
C LEU A 20 2.20 -3.27 9.25
N LYS A 21 1.35 -2.37 8.77
CA LYS A 21 -0.11 -2.58 8.73
C LYS A 21 -0.68 -2.34 7.35
N PHE A 22 -1.63 -3.20 6.95
CA PHE A 22 -2.43 -3.01 5.74
C PHE A 22 -3.88 -2.67 6.10
N VAL A 23 -4.40 -1.60 5.49
CA VAL A 23 -5.79 -1.15 5.54
C VAL A 23 -6.36 -1.17 4.12
N GLY A 24 -7.54 -1.75 3.95
CA GLY A 24 -8.16 -1.85 2.63
C GLY A 24 -9.66 -2.04 2.69
N PRO A 25 -10.34 -1.98 1.53
CA PRO A 25 -11.78 -2.14 1.45
C PRO A 25 -12.20 -3.55 1.89
N LYS A 26 -13.44 -3.67 2.38
CA LYS A 26 -14.02 -4.96 2.78
C LYS A 26 -14.14 -5.92 1.60
N GLU A 27 -14.42 -5.39 0.41
CA GLU A 27 -14.58 -6.15 -0.81
C GLU A 27 -13.38 -5.93 -1.75
N PRO A 28 -12.97 -6.96 -2.52
CA PRO A 28 -11.90 -6.82 -3.51
C PRO A 28 -12.26 -5.77 -4.57
N LEU A 29 -11.33 -4.85 -4.82
CA LEU A 29 -11.43 -3.91 -5.95
C LEU A 29 -10.87 -4.53 -7.22
N THR A 30 -11.63 -4.44 -8.30
CA THR A 30 -11.17 -4.78 -9.65
C THR A 30 -10.89 -3.49 -10.41
N VAL A 31 -9.65 -3.32 -10.88
CA VAL A 31 -9.19 -2.11 -11.58
C VAL A 31 -8.37 -2.51 -12.79
N TYR A 32 -8.41 -1.68 -13.84
CA TYR A 32 -7.51 -1.81 -14.97
C TYR A 32 -6.19 -1.11 -14.64
N LEU A 33 -5.11 -1.88 -14.61
CA LEU A 33 -3.74 -1.38 -14.42
C LEU A 33 -2.74 -2.34 -15.04
N ASP A 34 -1.52 -1.86 -15.25
CA ASP A 34 -0.38 -2.73 -15.54
C ASP A 34 0.12 -3.36 -14.24
N ARG A 35 -0.01 -4.69 -14.15
CA ARG A 35 0.31 -5.43 -12.94
C ARG A 35 1.79 -5.39 -12.59
N GLU A 36 2.67 -5.55 -13.57
CA GLU A 36 4.12 -5.62 -13.35
C GLU A 36 4.64 -4.26 -12.86
N HIS A 37 4.24 -3.19 -13.53
CA HIS A 37 4.60 -1.84 -13.13
C HIS A 37 4.04 -1.49 -11.75
N TYR A 38 2.80 -1.90 -11.44
CA TYR A 38 2.20 -1.69 -10.13
C TYR A 38 2.98 -2.39 -9.01
N GLU A 39 3.29 -3.68 -9.17
CA GLU A 39 4.04 -4.45 -8.17
C GLU A 39 5.42 -3.84 -7.91
N LYS A 40 6.10 -3.36 -8.96
CA LYS A 40 7.40 -2.66 -8.86
C LYS A 40 7.30 -1.34 -8.10
N ILE A 41 6.27 -0.54 -8.37
CA ILE A 41 6.06 0.74 -7.68
C ILE A 41 5.84 0.51 -6.19
N ILE A 42 4.91 -0.39 -5.83
CA ILE A 42 4.60 -0.66 -4.41
C ILE A 42 5.82 -1.22 -3.68
N SER A 43 6.59 -2.12 -4.30
CA SER A 43 7.80 -2.70 -3.70
C SER A 43 8.89 -1.65 -3.45
N ASN A 44 9.06 -0.69 -4.38
CA ASN A 44 10.01 0.40 -4.19
C ASN A 44 9.61 1.33 -3.05
N LEU A 45 8.32 1.64 -2.93
CA LEU A 45 7.82 2.47 -1.83
C LEU A 45 7.98 1.77 -0.48
N LEU A 46 7.63 0.48 -0.39
CA LEU A 46 7.76 -0.31 0.85
C LEU A 46 9.21 -0.49 1.27
N SER A 47 10.11 -0.81 0.35
CA SER A 47 11.54 -0.97 0.67
C SER A 47 12.16 0.36 1.12
N ASN A 48 11.78 1.49 0.51
CA ASN A 48 12.19 2.81 1.00
C ASN A 48 11.61 3.11 2.37
N ALA A 49 10.31 2.87 2.60
CA ALA A 49 9.69 3.11 3.89
C ALA A 49 10.38 2.31 5.01
N LEU A 50 10.70 1.03 4.79
CA LEU A 50 11.45 0.21 5.74
C LEU A 50 12.88 0.70 5.96
N LYS A 51 13.56 1.13 4.90
CA LYS A 51 14.94 1.63 4.98
C LYS A 51 15.06 2.92 5.81
N PHE A 52 14.04 3.77 5.77
CA PHE A 52 14.11 5.12 6.33
C PHE A 52 13.22 5.34 7.57
N THR A 53 12.41 4.35 7.95
CA THR A 53 11.67 4.38 9.22
C THR A 53 12.59 3.89 10.34
N PRO A 54 12.74 4.64 11.44
CA PRO A 54 13.51 4.19 12.60
C PRO A 54 12.92 2.92 13.25
N GLU A 55 13.72 2.24 14.07
CA GLU A 55 13.24 1.16 14.95
C GLU A 55 12.06 1.63 15.81
N GLU A 56 11.16 0.71 16.14
CA GLU A 56 9.87 0.98 16.83
C GLU A 56 8.91 1.88 16.03
N GLY A 57 9.24 2.20 14.79
CA GLY A 57 8.41 3.02 13.91
C GLY A 57 7.22 2.26 13.32
N LYS A 58 6.41 2.98 12.54
CA LYS A 58 5.18 2.44 11.94
C LYS A 58 5.05 2.79 10.46
N ILE A 59 4.63 1.81 9.68
CA ILE A 59 4.28 1.95 8.26
C ILE A 59 2.85 1.44 8.06
N GLU A 60 1.99 2.25 7.46
CA GLU A 60 0.62 1.86 7.09
C GLU A 60 0.43 1.96 5.57
N VAL A 61 -0.11 0.88 4.98
CA VAL A 61 -0.48 0.81 3.57
C VAL A 61 -1.98 0.81 3.47
N GLU A 62 -2.54 1.90 2.94
CA GLU A 62 -3.99 2.04 2.77
C GLU A 62 -4.39 1.96 1.29
N VAL A 63 -5.47 1.23 1.01
CA VAL A 63 -6.16 1.23 -0.28
C VAL A 63 -7.60 1.67 -0.06
N SER A 64 -8.02 2.70 -0.78
CA SER A 64 -9.39 3.22 -0.74
C SER A 64 -9.83 3.68 -2.13
N VAL A 65 -11.15 3.76 -2.34
CA VAL A 65 -11.71 4.41 -3.54
C VAL A 65 -11.78 5.90 -3.24
N ALA A 66 -11.09 6.70 -4.03
CA ALA A 66 -11.18 8.15 -3.90
C ALA A 66 -12.57 8.61 -4.35
N GLU A 67 -13.35 9.18 -3.44
CA GLU A 67 -14.53 9.96 -3.81
C GLU A 67 -14.03 11.27 -4.45
N ARG A 68 -14.29 11.45 -5.75
CA ARG A 68 -14.04 12.75 -6.37
C ARG A 68 -15.15 13.71 -5.94
N GLU A 69 -14.86 14.60 -5.00
CA GLU A 69 -15.68 15.79 -4.79
C GLU A 69 -15.59 16.68 -6.04
N GLY A 70 -16.65 16.65 -6.87
CA GLY A 70 -16.93 17.72 -7.84
C GLY A 70 -16.48 17.51 -9.28
N GLU A 71 -17.14 16.62 -10.03
CA GLU A 71 -17.37 16.84 -11.47
C GLU A 71 -18.83 16.50 -11.80
N THR A 72 -19.75 17.37 -11.38
CA THR A 72 -21.05 17.47 -12.06
C THR A 72 -20.81 18.08 -13.44
N VAL A 73 -20.46 17.24 -14.42
CA VAL A 73 -20.57 17.64 -15.82
C VAL A 73 -22.06 17.70 -16.12
N LYS A 74 -22.66 18.88 -15.97
CA LYS A 74 -23.99 19.18 -16.50
C LYS A 74 -23.95 18.94 -18.01
N ARG A 75 -24.77 18.00 -18.48
CA ARG A 75 -25.17 17.90 -19.89
C ARG A 75 -26.03 19.10 -20.29
#